data_AF-A0A9J5YA48-F1
#
_entry.id   AF-A0A9J5YA48-F1
#
_cell.length_a   1.000
_cell.length_b   1.000
_cell.length_c   1.000
_cell.angle_alpha   90.00
_cell.angle_beta   90.00
_cell.angle_gamma   90.00
#
_symmetry.space_group_name_H-M   'P 1'
#
loop_
_entity.id
_entity.type
_entity.pdbx_description
1 polymer ?
#
loop_
_entity_poly.entity_id
_entity_poly.type
_entity_poly.pdbx_seq_one_letter_code
_entity_poly.pdbx_strand_id
1 'polypeptide(L)'
;MRKLMWWCAWSSYNEEFKDQLNKLGKLSKDGARDLVKNPQKVWCRTYFDTQCKNMMIDNNFTEPFNAWILEARTKPIIKMLEEIRVQVMRLLWKNEKS
;
A
#
# COMPACT_ATOMS: atom_id res chain seq x y z
N MET A 1 -4.83 -16.89 6.17
CA MET A 1 -4.42 -15.71 6.96
C MET A 1 -4.07 -14.50 6.08
N ARG A 2 -3.03 -14.53 5.23
CA ARG A 2 -2.63 -13.38 4.38
C ARG A 2 -3.77 -12.78 3.52
N LYS A 3 -4.58 -13.62 2.86
CA LYS A 3 -5.72 -13.13 2.05
C LYS A 3 -6.76 -12.34 2.86
N LEU A 4 -7.09 -12.81 4.06
CA LEU A 4 -8.04 -12.14 4.96
C LEU A 4 -7.50 -10.80 5.46
N MET A 5 -6.20 -10.73 5.75
CA MET A 5 -5.53 -9.47 6.10
C MET A 5 -5.62 -8.46 4.95
N TRP A 6 -5.35 -8.89 3.71
CA TRP A 6 -5.50 -8.03 2.54
C TRP A 6 -6.94 -7.58 2.31
N TRP A 7 -7.94 -8.45 2.54
CA TRP A 7 -9.35 -8.06 2.47
C TRP A 7 -9.74 -7.05 3.55
N CYS A 8 -9.17 -7.13 4.75
CA CYS A 8 -9.33 -6.09 5.77
C CYS A 8 -8.74 -4.76 5.29
N ALA A 9 -7.54 -4.79 4.70
CA ALA A 9 -6.89 -3.57 4.18
C ALA A 9 -7.67 -2.94 3.01
N TRP A 10 -8.22 -3.77 2.12
CA TRP A 10 -9.00 -3.38 0.94
C TRP A 10 -10.47 -3.05 1.18
N SER A 11 -10.96 -3.23 2.41
CA SER A 11 -12.34 -2.91 2.76
C SER A 11 -12.65 -1.46 2.42
N SER A 12 -13.80 -1.20 1.82
CA SER A 12 -14.20 0.13 1.35
C SER A 12 -15.05 0.89 2.37
N TYR A 13 -15.70 0.16 3.29
CA TYR A 13 -16.52 0.72 4.36
C TYR A 13 -16.30 -0.02 5.69
N ASN A 14 -16.72 0.60 6.78
CA ASN A 14 -16.39 0.13 8.14
C ASN A 14 -17.03 -1.24 8.46
N GLU A 15 -18.25 -1.48 8.00
CA GLU A 15 -18.92 -2.76 8.25
C GLU A 15 -18.23 -3.93 7.53
N GLU A 16 -17.75 -3.73 6.30
CA GLU A 16 -16.94 -4.73 5.59
C GLU A 16 -15.64 -5.04 6.34
N PHE A 17 -14.96 -3.99 6.82
CA PHE A 17 -13.74 -4.14 7.61
C PHE A 17 -13.98 -5.00 8.86
N LYS A 18 -15.05 -4.71 9.62
CA LYS A 18 -15.41 -5.47 10.82
C LYS A 18 -15.73 -6.92 10.49
N ASP A 19 -16.46 -7.19 9.41
CA ASP A 19 -16.78 -8.56 8.99
C ASP A 19 -15.50 -9.35 8.62
N GLN A 20 -14.59 -8.74 7.85
CA GLN A 20 -13.32 -9.37 7.49
C GLN A 20 -12.41 -9.57 8.71
N LEU A 21 -12.38 -8.61 9.63
CA LEU A 21 -11.63 -8.71 10.88
C LEU A 21 -12.20 -9.82 11.79
N ASN A 22 -13.52 -9.98 11.84
CA ASN A 22 -14.17 -11.07 12.55
C ASN A 22 -13.82 -12.44 11.94
N LYS A 23 -13.80 -12.55 10.61
CA LYS A 23 -13.34 -13.76 9.91
C LYS A 23 -11.87 -14.07 10.21
N LEU A 24 -11.02 -13.04 10.27
CA LEU A 24 -9.61 -13.18 10.66
C LEU A 24 -9.49 -13.64 12.12
N GLY A 25 -10.26 -13.06 13.04
CA GLY A 25 -10.27 -13.40 14.46
C GLY A 25 -10.76 -14.82 14.76
N LYS A 26 -11.68 -15.36 13.93
CA LYS A 26 -12.09 -16.77 13.99
C LYS A 26 -10.96 -17.72 13.60
N LEU A 27 -10.06 -17.31 12.69
CA LEU A 27 -8.92 -18.11 12.25
C LEU A 27 -7.71 -17.95 13.19
N SER A 28 -7.44 -16.74 13.65
CA SER A 28 -6.37 -16.41 14.60
C SER A 28 -6.72 -15.14 15.35
N LYS A 29 -6.97 -15.29 16.65
CA LYS A 29 -7.26 -14.16 17.55
C LYS A 29 -6.05 -13.23 17.69
N ASP A 30 -4.85 -13.79 17.73
CA ASP A 30 -3.61 -13.03 17.86
C ASP A 30 -3.31 -12.24 16.60
N GLY A 31 -3.49 -12.84 15.41
CA GLY A 31 -3.33 -12.15 14.13
C GLY A 31 -4.30 -10.98 13.94
N ALA A 32 -5.54 -11.10 14.43
CA ALA A 32 -6.49 -9.98 14.40
C ALA A 32 -6.12 -8.86 15.38
N ARG A 33 -5.61 -9.20 16.58
CA ARG A 33 -5.13 -8.23 17.57
C ARG A 33 -3.91 -7.46 17.06
N ASP A 34 -2.94 -8.17 16.49
CA ASP A 34 -1.73 -7.56 15.93
C ASP A 34 -2.05 -6.64 14.76
N LEU A 35 -3.04 -7.01 13.93
CA LEU A 35 -3.47 -6.18 12.81
C LEU A 35 -4.06 -4.84 13.28
N VAL A 36 -4.87 -4.86 14.34
CA VAL A 36 -5.51 -3.65 14.89
C VAL A 36 -4.57 -2.81 15.76
N LYS A 37 -3.44 -3.38 16.21
CA LYS A 37 -2.42 -2.66 16.98
C LYS A 37 -1.86 -1.45 16.21
N ASN A 38 -1.76 -1.57 14.88
CA ASN A 38 -1.35 -0.46 14.02
C ASN A 38 -2.56 0.45 13.71
N PRO A 39 -2.38 1.79 13.72
CA PRO A 39 -3.47 2.72 13.43
C PRO A 39 -4.13 2.42 12.08
N GLN A 40 -5.43 2.12 12.07
CA GLN A 40 -6.13 1.69 10.84
C GLN A 40 -6.07 2.74 9.72
N LYS A 41 -5.92 4.02 10.08
CA LYS A 41 -5.73 5.15 9.16
C LYS A 41 -4.48 5.03 8.28
N VAL A 42 -3.47 4.23 8.65
CA VAL A 42 -2.23 4.11 7.86
C VAL A 42 -2.22 2.92 6.90
N TRP A 43 -3.16 1.98 7.01
CA TRP A 43 -3.12 0.75 6.23
C TRP A 43 -4.48 0.23 5.72
N CYS A 44 -5.60 0.78 6.19
CA CYS A 44 -6.93 0.35 5.77
C CYS A 44 -7.64 1.46 4.99
N ARG A 45 -8.08 1.12 3.77
CA ARG A 45 -8.67 2.05 2.81
C ARG A 45 -9.93 2.74 3.32
N THR A 46 -10.78 2.04 4.08
CA THR A 46 -11.95 2.62 4.75
C THR A 46 -11.63 3.87 5.58
N TYR A 47 -10.40 3.97 6.12
CA TYR A 47 -9.98 5.03 7.04
C TYR A 47 -9.02 6.04 6.40
N PHE A 48 -8.76 5.94 5.11
CA PHE A 48 -7.97 6.94 4.38
C PHE A 48 -8.77 8.23 4.19
N ASP A 49 -8.05 9.34 4.07
CA ASP A 49 -8.66 10.64 3.82
C ASP A 49 -9.39 10.61 2.45
N THR A 50 -10.61 11.15 2.43
CA THR A 50 -11.42 11.24 1.21
C THR A 50 -10.85 12.21 0.18
N GLN A 51 -9.92 13.08 0.59
CA GLN A 51 -9.21 14.02 -0.30
C GLN A 51 -8.21 13.32 -1.22
N CYS A 52 -7.49 12.29 -0.73
CA CYS A 52 -6.52 11.54 -1.52
C CYS A 52 -7.04 10.15 -1.85
N LYS A 53 -7.68 10.01 -3.02
CA LYS A 53 -8.13 8.73 -3.58
C LYS A 53 -6.94 7.90 -4.08
N ASN A 54 -6.05 7.48 -3.19
CA ASN A 54 -5.01 6.51 -3.52
C ASN A 54 -5.66 5.13 -3.70
N MET A 55 -5.66 4.63 -4.94
CA MET A 55 -6.07 3.25 -5.24
C MET A 55 -5.07 2.22 -4.71
N MET A 56 -3.86 2.65 -4.39
CA MET A 56 -2.77 1.80 -3.96
C MET A 56 -2.69 1.77 -2.43
N ILE A 57 -2.97 0.59 -1.86
CA ILE A 57 -2.94 0.32 -0.41
C ILE A 57 -1.60 -0.32 -0.01
N ASP A 58 -0.81 -0.74 -0.99
CA ASP A 58 0.48 -1.37 -0.79
C ASP A 58 1.65 -0.38 -0.96
N ASN A 59 2.80 -0.80 -0.43
CA ASN A 59 4.06 -0.06 -0.53
C ASN A 59 4.76 -0.30 -1.88
N ASN A 60 4.08 -0.93 -2.86
CA ASN A 60 4.68 -1.44 -4.10
C ASN A 60 5.25 -0.32 -4.99
N PHE A 61 4.78 0.91 -4.84
CA PHE A 61 5.36 2.07 -5.51
C PHE A 61 6.48 2.73 -4.70
N THR A 62 6.32 2.82 -3.39
CA THR A 62 7.20 3.54 -2.48
C THR A 62 8.51 2.80 -2.20
N GLU A 63 8.48 1.47 -2.07
CA GLU A 63 9.69 0.65 -1.85
C GLU A 63 10.69 0.76 -3.01
N PRO A 64 10.30 0.50 -4.27
CA PRO A 64 11.23 0.68 -5.37
C PRO A 64 11.64 2.14 -5.49
N PHE A 65 10.72 3.09 -5.35
CA PHE A 65 11.05 4.53 -5.39
C PHE A 65 12.19 4.88 -4.42
N ASN A 66 12.06 4.49 -3.14
CA ASN A 66 13.08 4.75 -2.12
C ASN A 66 14.41 4.06 -2.42
N ALA A 67 14.39 2.89 -3.07
CA ALA A 67 15.60 2.17 -3.42
C ALA A 67 16.42 2.87 -4.51
N TRP A 68 15.79 3.38 -5.58
CA TRP A 68 16.51 3.97 -6.72
C TRP A 68 16.66 5.49 -6.66
N ILE A 69 15.83 6.22 -5.90
CA ILE A 69 15.91 7.69 -5.83
C ILE A 69 17.25 8.18 -5.25
N LEU A 70 17.83 7.40 -4.33
CA LEU A 70 19.13 7.71 -3.72
C LEU A 70 20.29 7.63 -4.73
N GLU A 71 20.20 6.75 -5.72
CA GLU A 71 21.18 6.64 -6.79
C GLU A 71 20.92 7.69 -7.90
N ALA A 72 19.66 7.96 -8.21
CA ALA A 72 19.29 8.97 -9.20
C ALA A 72 19.76 10.37 -8.77
N ARG A 73 19.64 10.72 -7.48
CA ARG A 73 19.98 12.05 -6.96
C ARG A 73 21.47 12.38 -6.97
N THR A 74 22.35 11.40 -7.11
CA THR A 74 23.80 11.63 -7.19
C THR A 74 24.27 11.98 -8.61
N LYS A 75 23.35 12.00 -9.58
CA LYS A 75 23.64 12.23 -10.99
C LYS A 75 23.38 13.69 -11.38
N PRO A 76 23.98 14.20 -12.47
CA PRO A 76 23.67 15.53 -12.99
C PRO A 76 22.17 15.69 -13.26
N ILE A 77 21.64 16.91 -13.09
CA ILE A 77 20.20 17.20 -13.08
C ILE A 77 19.43 16.59 -14.25
N ILE A 78 19.98 16.67 -15.47
CA ILE A 78 19.35 16.11 -16.68
C ILE A 78 19.24 14.58 -16.57
N LYS A 79 20.31 13.92 -16.14
CA LYS A 79 20.37 12.46 -16.02
C LYS A 79 19.51 11.94 -14.87
N MET A 80 19.48 12.66 -13.75
CA MET A 80 18.60 12.36 -12.61
C MET A 80 17.12 12.39 -13.05
N LEU A 81 16.70 13.45 -13.75
CA LEU A 81 15.31 13.61 -14.20
C LEU A 81 14.90 12.52 -15.20
N GLU A 82 15.79 12.17 -16.13
CA GLU A 82 15.52 11.12 -17.12
C GLU A 82 15.38 9.74 -16.46
N GLU A 83 16.22 9.43 -15.47
CA GLU A 83 16.11 8.17 -14.72
C GLU A 83 14.83 8.12 -13.88
N ILE A 84 14.46 9.21 -13.20
CA ILE A 84 13.18 9.31 -12.48
C ILE A 84 12.02 9.03 -13.46
N ARG A 85 12.02 9.67 -14.63
CA ARG A 85 10.98 9.50 -15.65
C ARG A 85 10.83 8.05 -16.10
N VAL A 86 11.94 7.39 -16.44
CA VAL A 86 11.93 5.99 -16.90
C VAL A 86 11.47 5.03 -15.80
N GLN A 87 11.90 5.24 -14.55
CA GLN A 87 11.51 4.37 -13.44
C GLN A 87 10.03 4.53 -13.09
N VAL A 88 9.52 5.76 -13.06
CA VAL A 88 8.08 6.03 -12.84
C VAL A 88 7.24 5.37 -13.93
N MET A 89 7.61 5.51 -15.21
CA MET A 89 6.90 4.86 -16.32
C MET A 89 6.88 3.33 -16.18
N ARG A 90 7.99 2.71 -15.77
CA ARG A 90 8.06 1.26 -15.53
C ARG A 90 7.18 0.81 -14.37
N LEU A 91 7.10 1.60 -13.30
CA LEU A 91 6.25 1.31 -12.15
C LEU A 91 4.77 1.37 -12.53
N LEU A 92 4.35 2.42 -13.24
CA LEU A 92 2.98 2.56 -13.72
C LEU A 92 2.57 1.39 -14.64
N TRP A 93 3.44 1.02 -15.59
CA TRP A 93 3.20 -0.11 -16.48
C TRP A 93 3.03 -1.45 -15.74
N LYS A 94 3.82 -1.70 -14.69
CA LYS A 94 3.68 -2.91 -13.87
C LYS A 94 2.36 -2.93 -13.10
N ASN A 95 1.92 -1.77 -12.63
CA ASN A 95 0.67 -1.63 -11.86
C ASN A 95 -0.58 -1.74 -12.74
N GLU A 96 -0.53 -1.37 -14.02
CA GLU A 96 -1.64 -1.63 -14.97
C GLU A 96 -1.85 -3.11 -15.30
N LYS A 97 -0.81 -3.94 -15.13
CA LYS A 97 -0.84 -5.38 -15.47
C LYS A 97 -1.09 -6.32 -14.29
N SER A 98 -1.16 -5.78 -13.07
CA SER A 98 -1.39 -6.55 -11.83
C SER A 98 -2.85 -6.45 -11.39
#